data_AF-A0A316X0R4-F1
#
_entry.id   AF-A0A316X0R4-F1
#
_cell.length_a   1.000
_cell.length_b   1.000
_cell.length_c   1.000
_cell.angle_alpha   90.00
_cell.angle_beta   90.00
_cell.angle_gamma   90.00
#
_symmetry.space_group_name_H-M   'P 1'
#
loop_
_entity.id
_entity.type
_entity.pdbx_description
1 polymer ?
#
loop_
_entity_poly.entity_id
_entity_poly.type
_entity_poly.pdbx_seq_one_letter_code
_entity_poly.pdbx_strand_id
1 'polypeptide(L)'
;MNYVTVIYLINLLLYAIYFFEKSGSEVSMSGVDYTISAIMSLLLILAGYLNAKKKMTYRSVLWMFFINVLLFAMSGLFDQFGNDFNLFSTAGGNSFMFTLALIAYNAFVFPLIVVLEGSGFSLVVPLLLSLILPSLGYLIGKKIQAQNKS
;
A
#
# COMPACT_ATOMS: atom_id res chain seq x y z
N MET A 1 10.14 -0.76 -17.03
CA MET A 1 9.55 -1.17 -15.73
C MET A 1 8.56 -0.11 -15.29
N ASN A 2 7.44 -0.50 -14.69
CA ASN A 2 6.39 0.41 -14.23
C ASN A 2 6.86 1.19 -12.98
N TYR A 3 6.84 2.53 -13.03
CA TYR A 3 7.32 3.36 -11.92
C TYR A 3 6.49 3.16 -10.65
N VAL A 4 5.18 2.91 -10.80
CA VAL A 4 4.28 2.62 -9.67
C VAL A 4 4.72 1.35 -8.96
N THR A 5 5.04 0.28 -9.69
CA THR A 5 5.54 -0.97 -9.09
C THR A 5 6.87 -0.79 -8.36
N VAL A 6 7.81 -0.06 -8.95
CA VAL A 6 9.12 0.21 -8.31
C VAL A 6 8.94 0.97 -6.99
N ILE A 7 8.12 2.02 -7.00
CA ILE A 7 7.85 2.82 -5.80
C ILE A 7 7.09 2.00 -4.75
N TYR A 8 6.18 1.12 -5.16
CA TYR A 8 5.53 0.18 -4.24
C TYR A 8 6.54 -0.72 -3.51
N LEU A 9 7.53 -1.26 -4.23
CA LEU A 9 8.56 -2.10 -3.64
C LEU A 9 9.47 -1.29 -2.69
N ILE A 10 9.81 -0.05 -3.06
CA ILE A 10 10.57 0.85 -2.18
C ILE A 10 9.78 1.17 -0.93
N ASN A 11 8.48 1.44 -1.04
CA ASN A 11 7.62 1.69 0.10
C ASN A 11 7.54 0.46 1.02
N LEU A 12 7.47 -0.75 0.45
CA LEU A 12 7.48 -1.98 1.23
C LEU A 12 8.82 -2.17 1.98
N LEU A 13 9.94 -1.86 1.33
CA LEU A 13 11.27 -1.88 1.97
C LEU A 13 11.38 -0.85 3.10
N LEU A 14 10.95 0.39 2.87
CA LEU A 14 10.97 1.46 3.87
C LEU A 14 10.12 1.09 5.09
N TYR A 15 8.96 0.46 4.85
CA TYR A 15 8.15 -0.08 5.93
C TYR A 15 8.89 -1.17 6.71
N ALA A 16 9.49 -2.14 6.02
CA ALA A 16 10.22 -3.22 6.67
C ALA A 16 11.41 -2.72 7.51
N ILE A 17 12.06 -1.63 7.11
CA ILE A 17 13.18 -1.05 7.85
C ILE A 17 12.70 -0.19 9.03
N TYR A 18 11.65 0.63 8.85
CA TYR A 18 11.29 1.67 9.81
C TYR A 18 10.12 1.30 10.74
N PHE A 19 9.13 0.57 10.22
CA PHE A 19 7.88 0.27 10.93
C PHE A 19 7.79 -1.16 11.44
N PHE A 20 8.64 -2.08 10.95
CA PHE A 20 8.60 -3.48 11.37
C PHE A 20 8.80 -3.65 12.89
N GLU A 21 9.73 -2.91 13.48
CA GLU A 21 9.97 -2.92 14.94
C GLU A 21 8.86 -2.18 15.73
N LYS A 22 8.04 -1.37 15.06
CA LYS A 22 6.96 -0.57 15.65
C LYS A 22 5.58 -1.24 15.54
N SER A 23 5.51 -2.54 15.23
CA SER A 23 4.27 -3.28 15.00
C SER A 23 3.75 -4.03 16.25
N GLY A 24 3.68 -3.33 17.40
CA GLY A 24 3.17 -3.86 18.67
C GLY A 24 1.91 -3.16 19.19
N SER A 25 1.14 -3.82 20.05
CA SER A 25 -0.20 -3.40 20.53
C SER A 25 -0.25 -2.12 21.38
N GLU A 26 0.89 -1.46 21.63
CA GLU A 26 0.98 -0.23 22.45
C GLU A 26 1.91 0.82 21.82
N VAL A 27 1.95 0.91 20.49
CA VAL A 27 2.83 1.90 19.83
C VAL A 27 2.11 3.23 19.68
N SER A 28 2.50 4.20 20.52
CA SER A 28 2.12 5.61 20.34
C SER A 28 2.73 6.13 19.03
N MET A 29 1.89 6.40 18.04
CA MET A 29 2.33 6.98 16.77
C MET A 29 2.83 8.42 16.98
N SER A 30 4.08 8.67 16.58
CA SER A 30 4.70 9.99 16.64
C SER A 30 4.41 10.80 15.38
N GLY A 31 4.59 12.12 15.43
CA GLY A 31 4.47 12.98 14.24
C GLY A 31 5.43 12.58 13.10
N VAL A 32 6.56 11.94 13.42
CA VAL A 32 7.53 11.44 12.42
C VAL A 32 6.94 10.28 11.62
N ASP A 33 6.16 9.41 12.27
CA ASP A 33 5.51 8.26 11.63
C ASP A 33 4.53 8.72 10.55
N TYR A 34 3.68 9.69 10.87
CA TYR A 34 2.76 10.33 9.91
C TYR A 34 3.51 11.03 8.77
N THR A 35 4.64 11.68 9.06
CA THR A 35 5.45 12.36 8.04
C THR A 35 6.02 11.35 7.04
N ILE A 36 6.54 10.22 7.51
CA ILE A 36 7.08 9.17 6.64
C ILE A 36 5.98 8.55 5.77
N SER A 37 4.81 8.25 6.34
CA SER A 37 3.66 7.76 5.57
C SER A 37 3.17 8.77 4.53
N ALA A 38 3.16 10.06 4.85
CA ALA A 38 2.84 11.11 3.88
C ALA A 38 3.85 11.16 2.73
N ILE A 39 5.16 11.04 3.02
CA ILE A 39 6.21 10.96 1.99
C ILE A 39 6.01 9.74 1.09
N MET A 40 5.76 8.57 1.66
CA MET A 40 5.50 7.33 0.90
C MET A 40 4.27 7.46 -0.01
N SER A 41 3.24 8.16 0.47
CA SER A 41 2.03 8.47 -0.31
C SER A 41 2.31 9.46 -1.45
N LEU A 42 3.11 10.50 -1.20
CA LEU A 42 3.55 11.46 -2.23
C LEU A 42 4.40 10.78 -3.32
N LEU A 43 5.26 9.82 -2.94
CA LEU A 43 6.04 9.04 -3.90
C LEU A 43 5.13 8.24 -4.85
N LEU A 44 4.00 7.71 -4.38
CA LEU A 44 3.03 7.01 -5.23
C LEU A 44 2.36 7.94 -6.24
N ILE A 45 2.03 9.17 -5.83
CA ILE A 45 1.53 10.21 -6.75
C ILE A 45 2.60 10.53 -7.79
N LEU A 46 3.85 10.73 -7.37
CA LEU A 46 4.97 10.98 -8.28
C LEU A 46 5.15 9.83 -9.28
N ALA A 47 5.02 8.58 -8.83
CA ALA A 47 5.13 7.39 -9.67
C ALA A 47 4.07 7.38 -10.78
N GLY A 48 2.81 7.69 -10.43
CA GLY A 48 1.73 7.85 -11.38
C GLY A 48 2.01 8.94 -12.42
N TYR A 49 2.54 10.09 -11.96
CA TYR A 49 2.94 11.19 -12.83
C TYR A 49 4.06 10.79 -13.80
N LEU A 50 5.09 10.08 -13.32
CA LEU A 50 6.19 9.60 -14.16
C LEU A 50 5.72 8.60 -15.23
N ASN A 51 4.81 7.70 -14.88
CA ASN A 51 4.18 6.79 -15.85
C ASN A 51 3.49 7.57 -16.98
N ALA A 52 2.71 8.61 -16.64
CA ALA A 52 2.05 9.46 -17.63
C ALA A 52 3.06 10.21 -18.51
N LYS A 53 4.10 10.81 -17.91
CA LYS A 53 5.17 11.53 -18.63
C LYS A 53 5.88 10.63 -19.64
N LYS A 54 6.08 9.36 -19.30
CA LYS A 54 6.71 8.34 -20.18
C LYS A 54 5.72 7.69 -21.16
N LYS A 55 4.51 8.24 -21.33
CA LYS A 55 3.45 7.75 -22.23
C LYS A 55 3.06 6.30 -21.97
N MET A 56 3.19 5.83 -20.73
CA MET A 56 2.72 4.49 -20.36
C MET A 56 1.19 4.47 -20.32
N THR A 57 0.60 3.30 -20.60
CA THR A 57 -0.85 3.11 -20.55
C THR A 57 -1.35 3.21 -19.12
N TYR A 58 -2.59 3.67 -18.93
CA TYR A 58 -3.21 3.77 -17.59
C TYR A 58 -3.27 2.41 -16.88
N ARG A 59 -3.34 1.31 -17.63
CA ARG A 59 -3.25 -0.07 -17.11
C ARG A 59 -2.02 -0.30 -16.21
N SER A 60 -0.90 0.37 -16.50
CA SER A 60 0.30 0.28 -15.66
C SER A 60 0.04 0.78 -14.24
N VAL A 61 -0.72 1.86 -14.09
CA VAL A 61 -1.02 2.46 -12.79
C VAL A 61 -1.94 1.56 -11.95
N LEU A 62 -2.89 0.88 -12.61
CA LEU A 62 -3.87 0.01 -11.96
C LEU A 62 -3.30 -1.35 -11.50
N TRP A 63 -2.14 -1.77 -12.03
CA TRP A 63 -1.63 -3.12 -11.79
C TRP A 63 -1.40 -3.42 -10.30
N MET A 64 -0.82 -2.47 -9.57
CA MET A 64 -0.59 -2.63 -8.13
C MET A 64 -1.89 -2.61 -7.32
N PHE A 65 -2.91 -1.87 -7.76
CA PHE A 65 -4.22 -1.92 -7.13
C PHE A 65 -4.83 -3.32 -7.24
N PHE A 66 -4.79 -3.95 -8.42
CA PHE A 66 -5.31 -5.32 -8.57
C PHE A 66 -4.51 -6.35 -7.76
N ILE A 67 -3.20 -6.18 -7.65
CA ILE A 67 -2.37 -7.01 -6.75
C ILE A 67 -2.83 -6.83 -5.30
N ASN A 68 -3.05 -5.60 -4.86
CA ASN A 68 -3.52 -5.33 -3.49
C ASN A 68 -4.94 -5.89 -3.25
N VAL A 69 -5.84 -5.83 -4.24
CA VAL A 69 -7.17 -6.47 -4.16
C VAL A 69 -7.03 -7.98 -4.02
N LEU A 70 -6.13 -8.60 -4.80
CA LEU A 70 -5.86 -10.03 -4.71
C LEU A 70 -5.30 -10.39 -3.33
N LEU A 71 -4.32 -9.63 -2.83
CA LEU A 71 -3.74 -9.84 -1.50
C LEU A 71 -4.78 -9.67 -0.39
N PHE A 72 -5.68 -8.70 -0.51
CA PHE A 72 -6.78 -8.49 0.42
C PHE A 72 -7.81 -9.64 0.39
N ALA A 73 -8.19 -10.11 -0.80
CA ALA A 73 -9.08 -11.25 -0.92
C ALA A 73 -8.44 -12.53 -0.36
N MET A 74 -7.15 -12.73 -0.64
CA MET A 74 -6.37 -13.83 -0.06
C MET A 74 -6.28 -13.72 1.46
N SER A 75 -6.05 -12.52 2.01
CA SER A 75 -6.01 -12.35 3.48
C SER A 75 -7.35 -12.68 4.12
N GLY A 76 -8.48 -12.28 3.53
CA GLY A 76 -9.81 -12.65 4.05
C GLY A 76 -10.10 -14.16 3.96
N LEU A 77 -9.67 -14.81 2.88
CA LEU A 77 -9.78 -16.27 2.74
C LEU A 77 -8.89 -16.99 3.75
N PHE A 78 -7.65 -16.54 3.97
CA PHE A 78 -6.76 -17.11 4.97
C PHE A 78 -7.22 -16.84 6.40
N ASP A 79 -8.02 -15.81 6.67
CA ASP A 79 -8.62 -15.60 7.98
C ASP A 79 -9.75 -16.62 8.24
N GLN A 80 -10.60 -16.88 7.24
CA GLN A 80 -11.69 -17.86 7.36
C GLN A 80 -11.21 -19.33 7.37
N PHE A 81 -10.17 -19.66 6.60
CA PHE A 81 -9.63 -21.02 6.49
C PHE A 81 -8.32 -21.24 7.29
N GLY A 82 -7.81 -20.20 7.96
CA GLY A 82 -6.49 -20.19 8.60
C GLY A 82 -6.36 -21.11 9.80
N ASN A 83 -7.47 -21.45 10.47
CA ASN A 83 -7.46 -22.43 11.55
C ASN A 83 -7.02 -23.83 11.06
N ASP A 84 -7.31 -24.16 9.79
CA ASP A 84 -6.94 -25.46 9.19
C ASP A 84 -5.62 -25.41 8.40
N PHE A 85 -5.20 -24.23 7.92
CA PHE A 85 -3.98 -24.01 7.12
C PHE A 85 -2.84 -23.35 7.91
N ASN A 86 -2.59 -23.83 9.12
CA ASN A 86 -1.59 -23.27 10.03
C ASN A 86 -0.14 -23.73 9.71
N LEU A 87 0.28 -23.63 8.44
CA LEU A 87 1.57 -24.16 7.96
C LEU A 87 2.79 -23.37 8.47
N PHE A 88 2.61 -22.13 8.97
CA PHE A 88 3.65 -21.28 9.57
C PHE A 88 3.02 -20.32 10.60
N SER A 89 2.53 -20.84 11.74
CA SER A 89 1.93 -20.00 12.78
C SER A 89 2.97 -19.07 13.43
N THR A 90 2.71 -17.78 13.47
CA THR A 90 3.45 -16.84 14.34
C THR A 90 2.93 -16.97 15.78
N ALA A 91 3.80 -16.71 16.77
CA ALA A 91 3.47 -16.74 18.21
C ALA A 91 2.34 -15.74 18.50
N GLY A 92 1.09 -16.21 18.49
CA GLY A 92 -0.11 -15.36 18.56
C GLY A 92 -1.34 -15.92 17.82
N GLY A 93 -1.19 -16.97 17.00
CA GLY A 93 -2.32 -17.67 16.38
C GLY A 93 -2.74 -17.16 15.00
N ASN A 94 -2.17 -16.04 14.51
CA ASN A 94 -2.37 -15.57 13.15
C ASN A 94 -1.44 -16.27 12.15
N SER A 95 -1.93 -16.52 10.93
CA SER A 95 -1.11 -17.13 9.88
C SER A 95 -0.06 -16.15 9.37
N PHE A 96 1.20 -16.60 9.24
CA PHE A 96 2.31 -15.75 8.74
C PHE A 96 2.01 -15.09 7.39
N MET A 97 1.34 -15.83 6.49
CA MET A 97 0.95 -15.34 5.16
C MET A 97 -0.09 -14.21 5.24
N PHE A 98 -0.99 -14.27 6.23
CA PHE A 98 -1.94 -13.19 6.49
C PHE A 98 -1.23 -11.92 6.95
N THR A 99 -0.32 -12.02 7.92
CA THR A 99 0.47 -10.89 8.42
C THR A 99 1.33 -10.26 7.31
N LEU A 100 1.95 -11.09 6.46
CA LEU A 100 2.75 -10.61 5.33
C LEU A 100 1.90 -9.91 4.27
N ALA A 101 0.73 -10.47 3.93
CA ALA A 101 -0.21 -9.84 3.00
C ALA A 101 -0.70 -8.51 3.54
N LEU A 102 -1.08 -8.47 4.82
CA LEU A 102 -1.48 -7.25 5.53
C LEU A 102 -0.39 -6.19 5.43
N ILE A 103 0.86 -6.53 5.77
CA ILE A 103 2.00 -5.61 5.67
C ILE A 103 2.20 -5.11 4.23
N ALA A 104 2.14 -6.00 3.24
CA ALA A 104 2.52 -5.69 1.87
C ALA A 104 1.65 -4.61 1.22
N TYR A 105 0.33 -4.59 1.46
CA TYR A 105 -0.54 -3.56 0.88
C TYR A 105 -0.78 -2.35 1.81
N ASN A 106 -0.43 -2.45 3.09
CA ASN A 106 -0.66 -1.41 4.10
C ASN A 106 0.57 -0.51 4.37
N ALA A 107 1.74 -0.94 3.93
CA ALA A 107 3.04 -0.33 4.23
C ALA A 107 3.10 1.20 4.14
N PHE A 108 2.46 1.80 3.14
CA PHE A 108 2.54 3.24 2.87
C PHE A 108 1.57 4.10 3.71
N VAL A 109 0.59 3.48 4.38
CA VAL A 109 -0.44 4.18 5.19
C VAL A 109 -0.46 3.70 6.65
N PHE A 110 0.58 2.99 7.08
CA PHE A 110 0.60 2.28 8.36
C PHE A 110 0.14 3.08 9.59
N PRO A 111 0.58 4.33 9.84
CA PRO A 111 0.12 5.09 10.99
C PRO A 111 -1.40 5.33 10.99
N LEU A 112 -1.99 5.56 9.81
CA LEU A 112 -3.44 5.75 9.67
C LEU A 112 -4.22 4.47 9.97
N ILE A 113 -3.64 3.32 9.65
CA ILE A 113 -4.25 2.00 9.86
C ILE A 113 -4.32 1.69 11.34
N VAL A 114 -3.26 1.99 12.09
CA VAL A 114 -3.24 1.82 13.55
C VAL A 114 -4.29 2.72 14.23
N VAL A 115 -4.51 3.94 13.73
CA VAL A 115 -5.62 4.78 14.23
C VAL A 115 -7.00 4.21 13.87
N LEU A 116 -7.12 3.57 12.71
CA LEU A 116 -8.37 2.97 12.22
C LEU A 116 -8.58 1.54 12.72
N GLU A 117 -7.68 1.01 13.55
CA GLU A 117 -7.74 -0.35 14.06
C GLU A 117 -9.03 -0.55 14.86
N GLY A 118 -9.78 -1.62 14.54
CA GLY A 118 -11.11 -1.89 15.11
C GLY A 118 -12.31 -1.27 14.38
N SER A 119 -12.12 -0.37 13.41
CA SER A 119 -13.22 0.25 12.65
C SER A 119 -13.68 -0.52 11.41
N GLY A 120 -12.97 -1.61 11.03
CA GLY A 120 -13.16 -2.32 9.76
C GLY A 120 -12.66 -1.56 8.52
N PHE A 121 -12.52 -0.23 8.61
CA PHE A 121 -11.99 0.62 7.53
C PHE A 121 -10.47 0.57 7.38
N SER A 122 -9.75 0.07 8.41
CA SER A 122 -8.30 -0.09 8.41
C SER A 122 -7.79 -0.93 7.22
N LEU A 123 -8.62 -1.85 6.70
CA LEU A 123 -8.27 -2.69 5.56
C LEU A 123 -8.70 -2.09 4.20
N VAL A 124 -9.80 -1.32 4.19
CA VAL A 124 -10.39 -0.78 2.95
C VAL A 124 -9.71 0.52 2.53
N VAL A 125 -9.33 1.37 3.47
CA VAL A 125 -8.70 2.67 3.19
C VAL A 125 -7.37 2.52 2.42
N PRO A 126 -6.43 1.64 2.83
CA PRO A 126 -5.17 1.45 2.11
C PRO A 126 -5.40 0.91 0.70
N LEU A 127 -6.39 0.03 0.53
CA LEU A 127 -6.79 -0.48 -0.77
C LEU A 127 -7.29 0.65 -1.69
N LEU A 128 -8.16 1.52 -1.20
CA LEU A 128 -8.65 2.67 -1.97
C LEU A 128 -7.51 3.66 -2.29
N LEU A 129 -6.63 3.94 -1.32
CA LEU A 129 -5.51 4.85 -1.53
C LEU A 129 -4.49 4.29 -2.54
N SER A 130 -4.34 2.97 -2.62
CA SER A 130 -3.51 2.32 -3.63
C SER A 130 -3.99 2.54 -5.07
N LEU A 131 -5.29 2.81 -5.24
CA LEU A 131 -5.88 3.21 -6.52
C LEU A 131 -5.78 4.72 -6.73
N ILE A 132 -6.20 5.49 -5.73
CA ILE A 132 -6.40 6.94 -5.83
C ILE A 132 -5.06 7.65 -6.01
N LEU A 133 -4.05 7.37 -5.19
CA LEU A 133 -2.78 8.12 -5.22
C LEU A 133 -2.06 7.99 -6.56
N PRO A 134 -1.82 6.77 -7.11
CA PRO A 134 -1.17 6.64 -8.40
C PRO A 134 -2.04 7.18 -9.55
N SER A 135 -3.37 7.05 -9.45
CA SER A 135 -4.28 7.58 -10.48
C SER A 135 -4.28 9.10 -10.54
N LEU A 136 -4.28 9.79 -9.39
CA LEU A 136 -4.17 11.24 -9.30
C LEU A 136 -2.88 11.72 -9.97
N GLY A 137 -1.75 11.08 -9.64
CA GLY A 137 -0.47 11.35 -10.27
C GLY A 137 -0.52 11.22 -11.80
N TYR A 138 -1.11 10.14 -12.30
CA TYR A 138 -1.23 9.89 -13.72
C TYR A 138 -2.10 10.93 -14.43
N LEU A 139 -3.23 11.32 -13.83
CA LEU A 139 -4.12 12.35 -14.39
C LEU A 139 -3.44 13.72 -14.46
N ILE A 140 -2.69 14.10 -13.41
CA ILE A 140 -1.88 15.33 -13.40
C ILE A 140 -0.87 15.30 -14.55
N GLY A 141 -0.14 14.19 -14.71
CA GLY A 141 0.85 14.04 -15.78
C GLY A 141 0.23 14.11 -17.18
N LYS A 142 -0.94 13.52 -17.37
CA LYS A 142 -1.68 13.56 -18.65
C LYS A 142 -2.17 14.97 -18.98
N LYS A 143 -2.72 15.70 -18.00
CA LYS A 143 -3.19 17.10 -18.20
C LYS A 143 -2.04 18.03 -18.60
N ILE A 144 -0.91 17.98 -17.89
CA ILE A 144 0.27 18.81 -18.19
C ILE A 144 0.81 18.49 -19.59
N GLN A 145 0.87 17.20 -19.96
CA GLN A 145 1.32 16.80 -21.28
C GLN A 145 0.35 17.22 -22.41
N ALA A 146 -0.95 17.28 -22.13
CA ALA A 146 -1.95 17.78 -23.07
C ALA A 146 -1.81 19.29 -23.29
N GLN A 147 -1.57 20.06 -22.21
CA GLN A 147 -1.37 21.51 -22.29
C GLN A 147 -0.09 21.89 -23.05
N ASN A 148 1.03 21.16 -22.86
CA ASN A 148 2.28 21.42 -23.57
C ASN A 148 2.28 21.05 -25.06
N LYS A 149 1.19 20.45 -25.56
CA LYS A 149 1.02 20.10 -26.98
C LYS A 149 0.03 21.01 -27.71
N SER A 150 -0.66 21.89 -26.98
CA SER A 150 -1.52 22.94 -27.53
C SER A 150 -0.72 24.22 -27.72
#